data_AF-A0A6F9WRF5-F1
#
_entry.id   AF-A0A6F9WRF5-F1
#
_cell.length_a   1.000
_cell.length_b   1.000
_cell.length_c   1.000
_cell.angle_alpha   90.00
_cell.angle_beta   90.00
_cell.angle_gamma   90.00
#
_symmetry.space_group_name_H-M   'P 1'
#
loop_
_entity.id
_entity.type
_entity.pdbx_description
1 polymer ?
#
loop_
_entity_poly.entity_id
_entity_poly.type
_entity_poly.pdbx_seq_one_letter_code
_entity_poly.pdbx_strand_id
1 'polypeptide(L)'
;MIVYSGPNCAEKNIDPATTLKDLPDLTKFTSSAAGGPGGSGGSGSSGSHASDRKRAIEYLVLREEKLVSSFNTSYTVLKAYYNKMQTTELTDEEIKHINIIESHAPQALKLTQLQKCYNYNFWLEVGIKRLGPQDNGYLKGIRDILIKNHDIPADKLKATNKWLKNIDGVPQLK
;
A
#
# COMPACT_ATOMS: atom_id res chain seq x y z
N MET A 1 0.77 -12.10 -31.07
CA MET A 1 -0.53 -11.67 -30.52
C MET A 1 -0.23 -10.75 -29.34
N ILE A 2 -0.48 -9.45 -29.50
CA ILE A 2 -0.19 -8.46 -28.45
C ILE A 2 -1.40 -8.45 -27.51
N VAL A 3 -1.26 -9.10 -26.35
CA VAL A 3 -2.25 -9.01 -25.26
C VAL A 3 -2.03 -7.66 -24.58
N TYR A 4 -2.91 -6.71 -24.86
CA TYR A 4 -2.89 -5.42 -24.17
C TYR A 4 -3.40 -5.61 -22.74
N SER A 5 -2.50 -5.64 -21.77
CA SER A 5 -2.85 -5.53 -20.35
C SER A 5 -3.02 -4.05 -20.00
N GLY A 6 -4.26 -3.56 -20.03
CA GLY A 6 -4.61 -2.17 -19.68
C GLY A 6 -5.91 -2.08 -18.86
N PRO A 7 -6.34 -0.87 -18.47
CA PRO A 7 -7.53 -0.66 -17.63
C PRO A 7 -8.78 -1.35 -18.20
N ASN A 8 -8.95 -1.25 -19.52
CA ASN A 8 -10.05 -1.91 -20.24
C ASN A 8 -10.04 -3.44 -20.17
N CYS A 9 -8.89 -4.08 -19.95
CA CYS A 9 -8.81 -5.53 -19.73
C CYS A 9 -9.11 -5.89 -18.28
N ALA A 10 -8.73 -5.05 -17.32
CA ALA A 10 -9.10 -5.24 -15.92
C ALA A 10 -10.63 -5.06 -15.74
N GLU A 11 -11.24 -4.02 -16.30
CA GLU A 11 -12.70 -3.79 -16.23
C GLU A 11 -13.53 -4.94 -16.79
N LYS A 12 -12.99 -5.68 -17.77
CA LYS A 12 -13.69 -6.82 -18.41
C LYS A 12 -13.57 -8.13 -17.65
N ASN A 13 -12.67 -8.22 -16.68
CA ASN A 13 -12.36 -9.47 -15.95
C ASN A 13 -12.54 -9.34 -14.43
N ILE A 14 -13.02 -8.20 -13.95
CA ILE A 14 -13.46 -8.05 -12.56
C ILE A 14 -14.89 -8.58 -12.42
N ASP A 15 -15.22 -9.05 -11.22
CA ASP A 15 -16.59 -9.43 -10.88
C ASP A 15 -17.53 -8.24 -11.19
N PRO A 16 -18.64 -8.44 -11.92
CA PRO A 16 -19.59 -7.36 -12.24
C PRO A 16 -20.16 -6.65 -11.00
N ALA A 17 -20.04 -7.23 -9.80
CA ALA A 17 -20.39 -6.58 -8.53
C ALA A 17 -19.32 -5.60 -7.99
N THR A 18 -18.11 -5.55 -8.57
CA THR A 18 -16.98 -4.74 -8.09
C THR A 18 -16.56 -3.69 -9.10
N THR A 19 -16.47 -2.42 -8.71
CA THR A 19 -15.94 -1.34 -9.57
C THR A 19 -14.44 -1.16 -9.33
N LEU A 20 -13.62 -0.94 -10.37
CA LEU A 20 -12.18 -0.63 -10.21
C LEU A 20 -11.93 0.55 -9.26
N LYS A 21 -12.85 1.51 -9.19
CA LYS A 21 -12.79 2.68 -8.29
C LYS A 21 -12.85 2.28 -6.81
N ASP A 22 -13.43 1.13 -6.51
CA ASP A 22 -13.58 0.62 -5.16
C ASP A 22 -12.35 -0.17 -4.70
N LEU A 23 -11.42 -0.49 -5.61
CA LEU A 23 -10.14 -1.10 -5.24
C LEU A 23 -9.21 -0.08 -4.57
N PRO A 24 -8.51 -0.45 -3.50
CA PRO A 24 -7.49 0.40 -2.90
C PRO A 24 -6.30 0.56 -3.86
N ASP A 25 -5.95 1.81 -4.18
CA ASP A 25 -4.77 2.11 -5.01
C ASP A 25 -3.50 2.13 -4.14
N LEU A 26 -2.90 0.95 -4.02
CA LEU A 26 -1.64 0.74 -3.32
C LEU A 26 -0.41 1.15 -4.17
N THR A 27 -0.60 1.68 -5.38
CA THR A 27 0.48 2.07 -6.30
C THR A 27 0.78 3.56 -6.31
N LYS A 28 -0.02 4.38 -5.62
CA LYS A 28 0.11 5.86 -5.59
C LYS A 28 1.48 6.39 -5.14
N PHE A 29 2.27 5.59 -4.42
CA PHE A 29 3.60 5.95 -3.93
C PHE A 29 4.75 5.58 -4.86
N THR A 30 4.46 5.25 -6.13
CA THR A 30 5.50 5.07 -7.16
C THR A 30 5.31 5.97 -8.37
N SER A 31 6.42 6.26 -9.05
CA SER A 31 6.45 6.87 -10.38
C SER A 31 6.61 5.77 -11.43
N SER A 32 5.78 5.79 -12.49
CA SER A 32 5.98 4.90 -13.63
C SER A 32 7.39 5.09 -14.22
N ALA A 33 8.03 3.99 -14.59
CA ALA A 33 9.36 4.01 -15.23
C ALA A 33 9.36 4.71 -16.60
N ALA A 34 8.19 4.84 -17.24
CA ALA A 34 7.98 5.69 -18.41
C ALA A 34 7.41 7.04 -17.97
N GLY A 35 8.12 8.12 -18.29
CA GLY A 35 7.71 9.50 -18.05
C GLY A 35 6.45 9.84 -18.85
N GLY A 36 5.30 9.77 -18.20
CA GLY A 36 4.06 10.38 -18.63
C GLY A 36 3.49 11.18 -17.45
N PRO A 37 2.83 12.32 -17.68
CA PRO A 37 2.27 13.14 -16.60
C PRO A 37 1.29 12.28 -15.80
N GLY A 38 1.63 12.04 -14.53
CA GLY A 38 0.80 11.27 -13.62
C GLY A 38 -0.53 12.00 -13.44
N GLY A 39 -1.62 11.33 -13.82
CA GLY A 39 -2.97 11.82 -13.58
C GLY A 39 -3.14 12.10 -12.10
N SER A 40 -3.43 13.35 -11.77
CA SER A 40 -3.86 13.75 -10.44
C SER A 40 -5.12 12.96 -10.11
N GLY A 41 -5.04 12.10 -9.09
CA GLY A 41 -6.18 11.36 -8.57
C GLY A 41 -7.26 12.34 -8.14
N GLY A 42 -8.36 12.37 -8.88
CA GLY A 42 -9.52 13.19 -8.58
C GLY A 42 -10.09 12.82 -7.22
N SER A 43 -10.20 13.81 -6.33
CA SER A 43 -11.02 13.73 -5.13
C SER A 43 -12.49 13.67 -5.58
N GLY A 44 -12.99 12.45 -5.79
CA GLY A 44 -14.39 12.18 -6.08
C GLY A 44 -15.18 12.10 -4.78
N SER A 45 -15.79 13.21 -4.39
CA SER A 45 -16.83 13.28 -3.37
C SER A 45 -18.11 12.60 -3.87
N SER A 46 -18.20 11.27 -3.69
CA SER A 46 -19.46 10.54 -3.89
C SER A 46 -19.57 9.43 -2.85
N GLY A 47 -20.37 9.68 -1.80
CA GLY A 47 -20.80 8.70 -0.80
C GLY A 47 -19.86 8.52 0.40
N SER A 48 -19.97 9.40 1.41
CA SER A 48 -19.18 9.35 2.66
C SER A 48 -19.10 7.95 3.28
N HIS A 49 -20.20 7.19 3.28
CA HIS A 49 -20.25 5.86 3.89
C HIS A 49 -19.44 4.79 3.15
N ALA A 50 -19.51 4.74 1.81
CA ALA A 50 -18.76 3.76 1.03
C ALA A 50 -17.25 4.02 1.10
N SER A 51 -16.85 5.30 1.08
CA SER A 51 -15.46 5.71 1.28
C SER A 51 -14.95 5.40 2.69
N ASP A 52 -15.76 5.60 3.73
CA ASP A 52 -15.37 5.34 5.12
C ASP A 52 -15.21 3.85 5.41
N ARG A 53 -16.08 3.01 4.84
CA ARG A 53 -15.98 1.55 4.93
C ARG A 53 -14.74 1.04 4.21
N LYS A 54 -14.51 1.46 2.96
CA LYS A 54 -13.30 1.09 2.21
C LYS A 54 -12.03 1.47 2.97
N ARG A 55 -11.98 2.69 3.51
CA ARG A 55 -10.86 3.20 4.30
C ARG A 55 -10.60 2.35 5.56
N ALA A 56 -11.65 2.01 6.29
CA ALA A 56 -11.55 1.18 7.49
C ALA A 56 -11.06 -0.24 7.18
N ILE A 57 -11.60 -0.87 6.14
CA ILE A 57 -11.19 -2.21 5.72
C ILE A 57 -9.74 -2.22 5.27
N GLU A 58 -9.32 -1.24 4.45
CA GLU A 58 -7.94 -1.12 4.01
C GLU A 58 -6.98 -0.94 5.19
N TYR A 59 -7.34 -0.07 6.14
CA TYR A 59 -6.57 0.13 7.36
C TYR A 59 -6.42 -1.17 8.16
N LEU A 60 -7.51 -1.93 8.32
CA LEU A 60 -7.55 -3.20 9.02
C LEU A 60 -6.62 -4.24 8.37
N VAL A 61 -6.72 -4.40 7.04
CA VAL A 61 -5.91 -5.34 6.25
C VAL A 61 -4.42 -5.00 6.34
N LEU A 62 -4.06 -3.72 6.26
CA LEU A 62 -2.66 -3.30 6.38
C LEU A 62 -2.10 -3.59 7.78
N ARG A 63 -2.86 -3.29 8.83
CA ARG A 63 -2.46 -3.44 10.24
C ARG A 63 -2.36 -4.90 10.69
N GLU A 64 -3.28 -5.75 10.26
CA GLU A 64 -3.44 -7.10 10.83
C GLU A 64 -3.04 -8.23 9.89
N GLU A 65 -2.82 -7.95 8.59
CA GLU A 65 -2.43 -8.97 7.61
C GLU A 65 -1.12 -8.61 6.88
N LYS A 66 -1.09 -7.48 6.18
CA LYS A 66 0.01 -7.21 5.23
C LYS A 66 1.30 -6.73 5.89
N LEU A 67 1.21 -5.95 6.96
CA LEU A 67 2.38 -5.36 7.62
C LEU A 67 2.64 -5.92 9.02
N VAL A 68 1.77 -6.77 9.55
CA VAL A 68 1.87 -7.26 10.93
C VAL A 68 3.21 -7.94 11.23
N SER A 69 3.69 -8.79 10.32
CA SER A 69 4.91 -9.58 10.51
C SER A 69 6.19 -8.76 10.39
N SER A 70 6.18 -7.73 9.53
CA SER A 70 7.38 -6.95 9.23
C SER A 70 7.47 -5.66 10.05
N PHE A 71 6.34 -5.03 10.37
CA PHE A 71 6.29 -3.71 11.03
C PHE A 71 5.70 -3.75 12.44
N ASN A 72 5.27 -4.93 12.93
CA ASN A 72 4.65 -5.10 14.25
C ASN A 72 3.47 -4.14 14.49
N THR A 73 2.55 -4.10 13.52
CA THR A 73 1.44 -3.13 13.48
C THR A 73 0.16 -3.64 14.13
N SER A 74 0.13 -4.84 14.70
CA SER A 74 -1.10 -5.38 15.28
C SER A 74 -1.58 -4.59 16.50
N TYR A 75 -2.89 -4.46 16.65
CA TYR A 75 -3.52 -3.97 17.87
C TYR A 75 -4.73 -4.83 18.22
N THR A 76 -4.82 -5.25 19.49
CA THR A 76 -5.81 -6.26 19.94
C THR A 76 -7.24 -5.96 19.51
N VAL A 77 -7.67 -4.70 19.57
CA VAL A 77 -9.03 -4.30 19.16
C VAL A 77 -9.23 -4.43 17.64
N LEU A 78 -8.24 -4.00 16.84
CA LEU A 78 -8.28 -4.15 15.39
C LEU A 78 -8.20 -5.62 14.97
N LYS A 79 -7.39 -6.42 15.66
CA LYS A 79 -7.32 -7.87 15.43
C LYS A 79 -8.67 -8.57 15.63
N ALA A 80 -9.44 -8.15 16.63
CA ALA A 80 -10.80 -8.66 16.85
C ALA A 80 -11.72 -8.35 15.66
N TYR A 81 -11.71 -7.10 15.18
CA TYR A 81 -12.47 -6.72 13.97
C TYR A 81 -11.98 -7.46 12.72
N TYR A 82 -10.68 -7.63 12.56
CA TYR A 82 -10.11 -8.37 11.43
C TYR A 82 -10.58 -9.82 11.42
N ASN A 83 -10.54 -10.50 12.56
CA ASN A 83 -11.01 -11.87 12.69
C ASN A 83 -12.52 -11.98 12.42
N LYS A 84 -13.32 -11.02 12.93
CA LYS A 84 -14.77 -10.96 12.67
C LYS A 84 -15.06 -10.81 11.18
N MET A 85 -14.32 -9.94 10.50
CA MET A 85 -14.47 -9.66 9.06
C MET A 85 -14.21 -10.90 8.18
N GLN A 86 -13.47 -11.91 8.67
CA GLN A 86 -13.22 -13.14 7.92
C GLN A 86 -14.47 -14.04 7.80
N THR A 87 -15.45 -13.87 8.69
CA THR A 87 -16.64 -14.74 8.75
C THR A 87 -17.95 -13.98 8.62
N THR A 88 -17.96 -12.68 8.93
CA THR A 88 -19.16 -11.85 8.95
C THR A 88 -18.84 -10.42 8.54
N GLU A 89 -19.82 -9.72 7.97
CA GLU A 89 -19.65 -8.30 7.65
C GLU A 89 -19.58 -7.44 8.93
N LEU A 90 -18.77 -6.38 8.88
CA LEU A 90 -18.67 -5.39 9.95
C LEU A 90 -19.86 -4.43 9.91
N THR A 91 -20.40 -4.10 11.09
CA THR A 91 -21.49 -3.12 11.21
C THR A 91 -20.96 -1.69 11.01
N ASP A 92 -21.86 -0.73 10.76
CA ASP A 92 -21.46 0.66 10.55
C ASP A 92 -20.83 1.29 11.81
N GLU A 93 -21.24 0.87 13.00
CA GLU A 93 -20.63 1.29 14.27
C GLU A 93 -19.19 0.79 14.40
N GLU A 94 -18.93 -0.45 13.97
CA GLU A 94 -17.59 -1.03 13.98
C GLU A 94 -16.67 -0.34 12.97
N ILE A 95 -17.17 -0.08 11.76
CA ILE A 95 -16.48 0.72 10.74
C ILE A 95 -16.15 2.12 11.28
N LYS A 96 -17.10 2.77 11.96
CA LYS A 96 -16.89 4.07 12.59
C LYS A 96 -15.80 3.99 13.66
N HIS A 97 -15.82 2.95 14.50
CA HIS A 97 -14.82 2.78 15.54
C HIS A 97 -13.41 2.56 14.97
N ILE A 98 -13.27 1.74 13.91
CA ILE A 98 -11.99 1.55 13.22
C ILE A 98 -11.45 2.88 12.67
N ASN A 99 -12.30 3.70 12.06
CA ASN A 99 -11.91 5.03 11.58
C ASN A 99 -11.51 5.98 12.71
N ILE A 100 -12.16 5.92 13.87
CA ILE A 100 -11.76 6.70 15.06
C ILE A 100 -10.37 6.25 15.55
N ILE A 101 -10.11 4.95 15.62
CA ILE A 101 -8.80 4.39 15.98
C ILE A 101 -7.73 4.92 15.02
N GLU A 102 -7.98 4.89 13.71
CA GLU A 102 -7.07 5.48 12.71
C GLU A 102 -6.85 6.97 12.96
N SER A 103 -7.91 7.73 13.24
CA SER A 103 -7.84 9.18 13.45
C SER A 103 -6.97 9.60 14.65
N HIS A 104 -6.83 8.73 15.64
CA HIS A 104 -5.98 8.95 16.83
C HIS A 104 -4.68 8.14 16.83
N ALA A 105 -4.41 7.37 15.76
CA ALA A 105 -3.18 6.61 15.64
C ALA A 105 -1.95 7.53 15.52
N PRO A 106 -0.77 7.10 16.01
CA PRO A 106 0.50 7.76 15.73
C PRO A 106 0.76 7.88 14.23
N GLN A 107 1.54 8.88 13.80
CA GLN A 107 1.80 9.13 12.38
C GLN A 107 2.34 7.90 11.63
N ALA A 108 3.24 7.13 12.26
CA ALA A 108 3.80 5.88 11.72
C ALA A 108 2.73 4.83 11.37
N LEU A 109 1.58 4.92 12.03
CA LEU A 109 0.49 3.97 11.98
C LEU A 109 -0.74 4.53 11.29
N LYS A 110 -0.69 5.75 10.74
CA LYS A 110 -1.78 6.30 9.93
C LYS A 110 -1.95 5.51 8.64
N LEU A 111 -3.16 5.44 8.11
CA LEU A 111 -3.44 4.69 6.89
C LEU A 111 -2.51 5.11 5.74
N THR A 112 -2.32 6.41 5.52
CA THR A 112 -1.45 6.93 4.47
C THR A 112 -0.01 6.45 4.63
N GLN A 113 0.50 6.41 5.87
CA GLN A 113 1.86 5.94 6.13
C GLN A 113 1.99 4.44 5.93
N LEU A 114 1.01 3.65 6.37
CA LEU A 114 0.99 2.21 6.17
C LEU A 114 0.93 1.84 4.69
N GLN A 115 0.12 2.54 3.89
CA GLN A 115 0.08 2.35 2.44
C GLN A 115 1.45 2.65 1.80
N LYS A 116 2.16 3.70 2.28
CA LYS A 116 3.52 4.03 1.84
C LYS A 116 4.50 2.91 2.20
N CYS A 117 4.49 2.45 3.45
CA CYS A 117 5.33 1.35 3.93
C CYS A 117 5.12 0.07 3.12
N TYR A 118 3.86 -0.29 2.87
CA TYR A 118 3.52 -1.47 2.07
C TYR A 118 4.06 -1.37 0.64
N ASN A 119 3.82 -0.24 -0.02
CA ASN A 119 4.29 -0.01 -1.38
C ASN A 119 5.82 -0.04 -1.48
N TYR A 120 6.50 0.68 -0.59
CA TYR A 120 7.96 0.74 -0.58
C TYR A 120 8.56 -0.63 -0.28
N ASN A 121 8.05 -1.34 0.74
CA ASN A 121 8.56 -2.65 1.09
C ASN A 121 8.40 -3.64 -0.07
N PHE A 122 7.25 -3.61 -0.76
CA PHE A 122 7.01 -4.44 -1.95
C PHE A 122 8.08 -4.20 -3.03
N TRP A 123 8.32 -2.95 -3.42
CA TRP A 123 9.28 -2.66 -4.48
C TRP A 123 10.74 -2.86 -4.08
N LEU A 124 11.07 -2.64 -2.80
CA LEU A 124 12.37 -3.01 -2.26
C LEU A 124 12.58 -4.53 -2.33
N GLU A 125 11.57 -5.34 -1.97
CA GLU A 125 11.66 -6.80 -2.09
C GLU A 125 11.80 -7.26 -3.55
N VAL A 126 11.07 -6.65 -4.48
CA VAL A 126 11.25 -6.92 -5.92
C VAL A 126 12.66 -6.55 -6.38
N GLY A 127 13.18 -5.39 -5.99
CA GLY A 127 14.54 -4.96 -6.31
C GLY A 127 15.61 -5.88 -5.74
N ILE A 128 15.47 -6.29 -4.48
CA ILE A 128 16.38 -7.24 -3.80
C ILE A 128 16.41 -8.57 -4.53
N LYS A 129 15.24 -9.09 -4.96
CA LYS A 129 15.15 -10.36 -5.70
C LYS A 129 15.82 -10.27 -7.08
N ARG A 130 15.75 -9.11 -7.75
CA ARG A 130 16.36 -8.90 -9.06
C ARG A 130 17.88 -8.69 -9.02
N LEU A 131 18.42 -8.13 -7.94
CA LEU A 131 19.86 -7.79 -7.83
C LEU A 131 20.78 -8.97 -7.46
N GLY A 132 20.25 -10.19 -7.29
CA GLY A 132 21.06 -11.33 -6.84
C GLY A 132 21.70 -11.13 -5.45
N PRO A 133 22.40 -12.14 -4.89
CA PRO A 133 22.89 -12.09 -3.51
C PRO A 133 24.01 -11.08 -3.25
N GLN A 134 24.82 -10.75 -4.26
CA GLN A 134 26.05 -9.96 -4.11
C GLN A 134 25.76 -8.43 -4.09
N ASP A 135 24.74 -7.98 -4.81
CA ASP A 135 24.48 -6.53 -5.00
C ASP A 135 23.28 -6.01 -4.19
N ASN A 136 22.61 -6.87 -3.41
CA ASN A 136 21.38 -6.50 -2.71
C ASN A 136 21.57 -5.88 -1.31
N GLY A 137 22.80 -5.78 -0.81
CA GLY A 137 23.09 -5.33 0.55
C GLY A 137 22.56 -3.91 0.85
N TYR A 138 22.68 -3.01 -0.12
CA TYR A 138 22.18 -1.64 0.03
C TYR A 138 20.64 -1.61 0.16
N LEU A 139 19.90 -2.27 -0.74
CA LEU A 139 18.43 -2.29 -0.69
C LEU A 139 17.90 -2.99 0.57
N LYS A 140 18.60 -4.03 1.06
CA LYS A 140 18.28 -4.65 2.36
C LYS A 140 18.41 -3.65 3.50
N GLY A 141 19.51 -2.89 3.55
CA GLY A 141 19.69 -1.85 4.56
C GLY A 141 18.62 -0.76 4.50
N ILE A 142 18.17 -0.38 3.30
CA ILE A 142 17.07 0.57 3.13
C ILE A 142 15.74 -0.03 3.61
N ARG A 143 15.48 -1.31 3.34
CA ARG A 143 14.31 -2.03 3.85
C ARG A 143 14.30 -2.09 5.38
N ASP A 144 15.45 -2.32 6.01
CA ASP A 144 15.56 -2.33 7.47
C ASP A 144 15.29 -0.95 8.08
N ILE A 145 15.77 0.13 7.44
CA ILE A 145 15.44 1.50 7.82
C ILE A 145 13.93 1.74 7.72
N LEU A 146 13.32 1.34 6.61
CA LEU A 146 11.87 1.47 6.40
C LEU A 146 11.09 0.73 7.48
N ILE A 147 11.44 -0.51 7.79
CA ILE A 147 10.78 -1.32 8.82
C ILE A 147 10.91 -0.66 10.20
N LYS A 148 12.12 -0.22 10.56
CA LYS A 148 12.39 0.36 11.87
C LYS A 148 11.70 1.70 12.07
N ASN A 149 11.77 2.58 11.07
CA ASN A 149 11.35 3.97 11.21
C ASN A 149 9.95 4.24 10.64
N HIS A 150 9.35 3.24 9.97
CA HIS A 150 8.15 3.38 9.15
C HIS A 150 8.30 4.42 8.04
N ASP A 151 9.53 4.83 7.70
CA ASP A 151 9.80 5.79 6.63
C ASP A 151 11.24 5.70 6.14
N ILE A 152 11.51 6.22 4.94
CA ILE A 152 12.86 6.36 4.38
C ILE A 152 13.24 7.84 4.38
N PRO A 153 14.33 8.25 5.05
CA PRO A 153 14.84 9.62 4.99
C PRO A 153 15.05 10.11 3.55
N ALA A 154 14.80 11.39 3.29
CA ALA A 154 14.79 11.94 1.93
C ALA A 154 16.12 11.77 1.16
N ASP A 155 17.25 11.88 1.85
CA ASP A 155 18.58 11.64 1.30
C ASP A 155 18.77 10.17 0.86
N LYS A 156 18.31 9.23 1.71
CA LYS A 156 18.32 7.78 1.43
C LYS A 156 17.34 7.42 0.33
N LEU A 157 16.17 8.06 0.27
CA LEU A 157 15.18 7.87 -0.78
C LEU A 157 15.74 8.26 -2.15
N LYS A 158 16.43 9.41 -2.23
CA LYS A 158 17.09 9.86 -3.47
C LYS A 158 18.15 8.87 -3.94
N ALA A 159 18.98 8.35 -3.03
CA ALA A 159 19.98 7.34 -3.36
C ALA A 159 19.34 5.99 -3.76
N THR A 160 18.24 5.61 -3.10
CA THR A 160 17.46 4.41 -3.43
C THR A 160 16.88 4.49 -4.83
N ASN A 161 16.29 5.63 -5.21
CA ASN A 161 15.74 5.82 -6.55
C ASN A 161 16.81 5.80 -7.67
N LYS A 162 18.07 6.12 -7.37
CA LYS A 162 19.18 5.92 -8.32
C LYS A 162 19.49 4.44 -8.52
N TRP A 163 19.43 3.65 -7.45
CA TRP A 163 19.60 2.21 -7.51
C TRP A 163 18.46 1.55 -8.28
N LEU A 164 17.21 1.84 -7.90
CA LEU A 164 16.02 1.23 -8.52
C LEU A 164 15.90 1.55 -10.02
N LYS A 165 16.36 2.73 -10.46
CA LYS A 165 16.37 3.12 -11.88
C LYS A 165 17.15 2.13 -12.77
N ASN A 166 18.15 1.46 -12.22
CA ASN A 166 18.99 0.52 -12.97
C ASN A 166 18.44 -0.91 -12.94
N ILE A 167 17.32 -1.14 -12.26
CA ILE A 167 16.67 -2.44 -12.18
C ILE A 167 15.46 -2.39 -13.10
N ASP A 168 15.52 -3.16 -14.19
CA ASP A 168 14.39 -3.26 -15.12
C ASP A 168 13.10 -3.64 -14.36
N GLY A 169 11.95 -3.12 -14.80
CA GLY A 169 10.64 -3.41 -14.21
C GLY A 169 10.41 -2.96 -12.77
N VAL A 170 11.31 -2.16 -12.16
CA VAL A 170 11.13 -1.60 -10.81
C VAL A 170 10.95 -0.08 -10.90
N PRO A 171 9.83 0.47 -10.40
CA PRO A 171 9.58 1.89 -10.41
C PRO A 171 10.37 2.61 -9.31
N GLN A 172 10.39 3.94 -9.41
CA GLN A 172 10.94 4.81 -8.36
C GLN A 172 9.88 5.10 -7.30
N LEU A 173 10.34 5.24 -6.05
CA LEU A 173 9.53 5.53 -4.87
C LEU A 173 9.28 7.05 -4.75
N LYS A 174 8.08 7.44 -4.29
CA LYS A 174 7.64 8.84 -4.10
C LYS A 174 7.44 9.20 -2.65
#